data_AF-A0A7R8ZW15-F1
#
_entry.id   AF-A0A7R8ZW15-F1
#
_cell.length_a   1.000
_cell.length_b   1.000
_cell.length_c   1.000
_cell.angle_alpha   90.00
_cell.angle_beta   90.00
_cell.angle_gamma   90.00
#
_symmetry.space_group_name_H-M   'P 1'
#
loop_
_entity.id
_entity.type
_entity.pdbx_description
1 polymer ?
#
loop_
_entity_poly.entity_id
_entity_poly.type
_entity_poly.pdbx_seq_one_letter_code
_entity_poly.pdbx_strand_id
1 'polypeptide(L)'
;YSEDKPITMDIPVRLEGRSKGVLSGGVMRFALRKIRMRALPKDMPDELVVDITNLAIGDKVEIKDLLQDNFSLLHADNAVVVAVRMARAAMAKSASADLEEGEEGEEGTENTEGEGAAGGDQAEAAPQEGGEE
;
A
#
# COMPACT_ATOMS: atom_id res chain seq x y z
N TYR A 1 23.53 25.14 18.60
CA TYR A 1 23.52 24.24 17.43
C TYR A 1 24.06 25.03 16.26
N SER A 2 25.15 24.59 15.61
CA SER A 2 25.74 25.31 14.47
C SER A 2 24.82 25.20 13.26
N GLU A 3 24.48 26.33 12.66
CA GLU A 3 23.52 26.46 11.55
C GLU A 3 24.03 25.86 10.22
N ASP A 4 25.30 25.44 10.18
CA ASP A 4 26.00 25.02 8.96
C ASP A 4 26.16 23.50 8.83
N LYS A 5 25.64 22.71 9.77
CA LYS A 5 25.74 21.24 9.70
C LYS A 5 24.44 20.64 9.18
N PRO A 6 24.50 19.83 8.10
CA PRO A 6 23.35 19.09 7.67
C PRO A 6 22.99 18.04 8.73
N ILE A 7 21.73 18.02 9.13
CA ILE A 7 21.18 17.08 10.09
C ILE A 7 20.29 16.08 9.35
N THR A 8 20.24 14.86 9.86
CA THR A 8 19.39 13.80 9.32
C THR A 8 18.21 13.61 10.26
N MET A 9 16.98 13.75 9.76
CA MET A 9 15.76 13.53 10.52
C MET A 9 14.72 12.75 9.69
N ASP A 10 13.81 12.08 10.40
CA ASP A 10 12.69 11.36 9.83
C ASP A 10 11.45 12.28 9.82
N ILE A 11 11.04 12.72 8.64
CA ILE A 11 9.94 13.66 8.43
C ILE A 11 8.68 12.89 8.00
N PRO A 12 7.52 13.10 8.63
CA PRO A 12 6.28 12.47 8.23
C PRO A 12 5.74 13.03 6.91
N VAL A 13 5.07 12.17 6.15
CA VAL A 13 4.39 12.56 4.90
C VAL A 13 2.93 12.89 5.19
N ARG A 14 2.48 14.07 4.76
CA ARG A 14 1.07 14.48 4.76
C ARG A 14 0.55 14.54 3.33
N LEU A 15 -0.68 14.08 3.14
CA LEU A 15 -1.37 14.22 1.85
C LEU A 15 -2.30 15.42 1.89
N GLU A 16 -2.30 16.19 0.82
CA GLU A 16 -3.19 17.33 0.64
C GLU A 16 -4.09 17.12 -0.58
N GLY A 17 -5.37 17.49 -0.44
CA GLY A 17 -6.37 17.34 -1.48
C GLY A 17 -7.17 16.03 -1.42
N ARG A 18 -8.04 15.83 -2.42
CA ARG A 18 -8.87 14.62 -2.57
C ARG A 18 -8.47 13.89 -3.85
N SER A 19 -7.90 12.71 -3.73
CA SER A 19 -7.51 11.91 -4.89
C SER A 19 -8.72 11.45 -5.69
N LYS A 20 -8.69 11.76 -7.00
CA LYS A 20 -9.65 11.24 -7.98
C LYS A 20 -9.70 9.72 -7.97
N GLY A 21 -8.54 9.05 -7.90
CA GLY A 21 -8.47 7.60 -7.85
C GLY A 21 -9.17 7.01 -6.62
N VAL A 22 -9.06 7.65 -5.45
CA VAL A 22 -9.79 7.22 -4.25
C VAL A 22 -11.29 7.46 -4.40
N LEU A 23 -11.69 8.61 -4.94
CA LEU A 23 -13.11 8.92 -5.23
C LEU A 23 -13.73 7.95 -6.24
N SER A 24 -12.94 7.48 -7.21
CA SER A 24 -13.34 6.46 -8.20
C SER A 24 -13.38 5.03 -7.64
N GLY A 25 -13.23 4.85 -6.33
CA GLY A 25 -13.26 3.54 -5.68
C GLY A 25 -11.89 2.85 -5.58
N GLY A 26 -10.80 3.61 -5.68
CA GLY A 26 -9.46 3.14 -5.35
C GLY A 26 -9.18 3.16 -3.84
N VAL A 27 -8.19 2.39 -3.41
CA VAL A 27 -7.63 2.39 -2.05
C VAL A 27 -6.26 3.02 -2.08
N MET A 28 -6.08 4.07 -1.27
CA MET A 28 -4.79 4.70 -1.06
C MET A 28 -3.91 3.84 -0.14
N ARG A 29 -2.66 3.63 -0.54
CA ARG A 29 -1.66 2.89 0.24
C ARG A 29 -0.39 3.71 0.40
N PHE A 30 0.01 3.88 1.65
CA PHE A 30 1.29 4.44 2.02
C PHE A 30 2.32 3.33 2.08
N ALA A 31 3.34 3.41 1.24
CA ALA A 31 4.51 2.54 1.32
C ALA A 31 5.53 3.13 2.31
N LEU A 32 5.71 4.45 2.31
CA LEU A 32 6.58 5.17 3.25
C LEU A 32 5.76 6.26 3.96
N ARG A 33 5.60 6.13 5.28
CA ARG A 33 4.91 7.14 6.12
C ARG A 33 5.85 8.22 6.65
N LYS A 34 7.14 7.90 6.75
CA LYS A 34 8.21 8.78 7.17
C LYS A 34 9.34 8.65 6.16
N ILE A 35 9.90 9.78 5.78
CA ILE A 35 11.00 9.86 4.83
C ILE A 35 12.19 10.43 5.60
N ARG A 36 13.32 9.74 5.49
CA ARG A 36 14.55 10.17 6.12
C ARG A 36 15.24 11.11 5.16
N MET A 37 15.48 12.33 5.60
CA MET A 37 16.11 13.36 4.78
C MET A 37 17.27 14.01 5.53
N ARG A 38 18.24 14.49 4.75
CA ARG A 38 19.39 15.24 5.20
C ARG A 38 19.32 16.64 4.62
N ALA A 39 19.18 17.63 5.49
CA ALA A 39 19.05 19.03 5.12
C ALA A 39 19.69 19.92 6.19
N LEU A 40 19.87 21.20 5.89
CA LEU A 40 20.20 22.20 6.90
C LEU A 40 18.96 22.44 7.79
N PRO A 41 19.13 22.81 9.07
CA PRO A 41 18.00 23.12 9.95
C PRO A 41 17.08 24.24 9.43
N LYS A 42 17.59 25.11 8.54
CA LYS A 42 16.83 26.20 7.92
C LYS A 42 15.90 25.74 6.79
N ASP A 43 16.27 24.65 6.12
CA ASP A 43 15.57 24.13 4.93
C ASP A 43 14.77 22.85 5.24
N MET A 44 14.81 22.39 6.49
CA MET A 44 14.13 21.17 6.91
C MET A 44 12.63 21.43 7.15
N PRO A 45 11.72 20.81 6.38
CA PRO A 45 10.29 20.92 6.62
C PRO A 45 9.85 20.05 7.81
N ASP A 46 8.85 20.52 8.57
CA ASP A 46 8.21 19.74 9.64
C ASP A 46 7.40 18.56 9.10
N GLU A 47 6.80 18.70 7.91
CA GLU A 47 6.02 17.69 7.22
C GLU A 47 6.16 17.79 5.71
N LEU A 48 6.19 16.64 5.03
CA LEU A 48 6.28 16.59 3.57
C LEU A 48 4.86 16.55 2.99
N VAL A 49 4.41 17.67 2.42
CA VAL A 49 3.08 17.80 1.82
C VAL A 49 3.10 17.27 0.39
N VAL A 50 2.24 16.30 0.08
CA VAL A 50 2.08 15.71 -1.24
C VAL A 50 0.66 15.96 -1.76
N ASP A 51 0.53 16.70 -2.87
CA ASP A 51 -0.77 16.85 -3.54
C ASP A 51 -1.19 15.52 -4.18
N ILE A 52 -2.37 15.04 -3.80
CA ILE A 52 -2.93 13.80 -4.32
C ILE A 52 -4.11 14.04 -5.26
N THR A 53 -4.44 15.29 -5.56
CA THR A 53 -5.67 15.69 -6.28
C THR A 53 -5.75 15.05 -7.67
N ASN A 54 -4.61 14.94 -8.36
CA ASN A 54 -4.54 14.38 -9.71
C ASN A 54 -4.18 12.89 -9.76
N LEU A 55 -3.96 12.22 -8.63
CA LEU A 55 -3.66 10.78 -8.61
C LEU A 55 -4.89 9.96 -9.02
N ALA A 56 -4.75 9.19 -10.11
CA ALA A 56 -5.73 8.23 -10.59
C ALA A 56 -5.45 6.82 -10.02
N ILE A 57 -6.35 5.87 -10.34
CA ILE A 57 -6.16 4.47 -9.96
C ILE A 57 -4.99 3.88 -10.76
N GLY A 58 -4.03 3.29 -10.05
CA GLY A 58 -2.80 2.74 -10.65
C GLY A 58 -1.60 3.66 -10.53
N ASP A 59 -1.82 4.95 -10.23
CA ASP A 59 -0.75 5.92 -10.10
C ASP A 59 0.00 5.76 -8.76
N LYS A 60 1.26 6.19 -8.80
CA LYS A 60 2.19 6.18 -7.67
C LYS A 60 3.03 7.46 -7.68
N VAL A 61 3.37 7.91 -6.49
CA VAL A 61 4.34 8.98 -6.25
C VAL A 61 5.64 8.33 -5.76
N GLU A 62 6.73 8.61 -6.44
CA GLU A 62 8.06 8.10 -6.11
C GLU A 62 8.90 9.19 -5.44
N ILE A 63 9.97 8.79 -4.76
CA ILE A 63 10.90 9.70 -4.08
C ILE A 63 11.48 10.73 -5.06
N LYS A 64 11.77 10.33 -6.31
CA LYS A 64 12.24 11.22 -7.38
C LYS A 64 11.30 12.41 -7.66
N ASP A 65 9.98 12.23 -7.49
CA ASP A 65 8.99 13.27 -7.73
C ASP A 65 8.93 14.27 -6.56
N LEU A 66 9.57 13.94 -5.43
CA LEU A 66 9.63 14.73 -4.19
C LEU A 66 11.03 15.30 -3.92
N LEU A 67 12.02 14.96 -4.74
CA LEU A 67 13.38 15.47 -4.63
C LEU A 67 13.42 16.96 -5.01
N GLN A 68 14.05 17.77 -4.15
CA GLN A 68 14.26 19.20 -4.36
C GLN A 68 15.70 19.58 -3.99
N ASP A 69 16.22 20.69 -4.52
CA ASP A 69 17.61 21.12 -4.31
C ASP A 69 17.94 21.50 -2.85
N ASN A 70 16.90 21.78 -2.06
CA ASN A 70 16.95 22.24 -0.67
C ASN A 70 17.17 21.10 0.35
N PHE A 71 16.93 19.84 -0.01
CA PHE A 71 17.15 18.70 0.89
C PHE A 71 17.46 17.40 0.14
N SER A 72 18.31 16.55 0.73
CA SER A 72 18.65 15.25 0.16
C SER A 72 17.86 14.13 0.84
N LEU A 73 17.10 13.35 0.07
CA LEU A 73 16.38 12.19 0.58
C LEU A 73 17.35 10.99 0.67
N LEU A 74 17.39 10.31 1.82
CA LEU A 74 18.27 9.15 2.04
C LEU A 74 17.61 7.81 1.64
N HIS A 75 16.65 7.88 0.72
CA HIS A 75 15.91 6.74 0.18
C HIS A 75 16.26 6.54 -1.29
N ALA A 76 15.95 5.38 -1.85
CA ALA A 76 16.14 5.15 -3.28
C ALA A 76 15.14 6.00 -4.10
N ASP A 77 15.59 6.59 -5.21
CA ASP A 77 14.78 7.50 -6.03
C ASP A 77 13.50 6.85 -6.58
N ASN A 78 13.55 5.54 -6.84
CA ASN A 78 12.43 4.72 -7.31
C ASN A 78 11.54 4.18 -6.18
N ALA A 79 11.83 4.50 -4.92
CA ALA A 79 11.00 4.07 -3.80
C ALA A 79 9.65 4.77 -3.88
N VAL A 80 8.58 3.98 -3.73
CA VAL A 80 7.21 4.48 -3.74
C VAL A 80 6.88 5.06 -2.37
N VAL A 81 6.30 6.26 -2.35
CA VAL A 81 5.83 6.90 -1.12
C VAL A 81 4.35 6.61 -0.90
N VAL A 82 3.54 6.93 -1.89
CA VAL A 82 2.09 6.69 -1.90
C VAL A 82 1.67 6.14 -3.26
N ALA A 83 0.73 5.21 -3.25
CA ALA A 83 0.12 4.68 -4.46
C ALA A 83 -1.38 4.49 -4.27
N VAL A 84 -2.13 4.63 -5.36
CA VAL A 84 -3.57 4.36 -5.39
C VAL A 84 -3.79 3.06 -6.13
N ARG A 85 -4.33 2.06 -5.44
CA ARG A 85 -4.65 0.74 -6.02
C ARG A 85 -6.14 0.65 -6.27
N MET A 86 -6.57 -0.14 -7.24
CA MET A 86 -7.99 -0.41 -7.46
C MET A 86 -8.57 -1.21 -6.28
N ALA A 87 -9.69 -0.80 -5.70
CA ALA A 87 -10.40 -1.65 -4.75
C ALA A 87 -11.09 -2.79 -5.50
N ARG A 88 -11.08 -3.99 -4.92
CA ARG A 88 -11.80 -5.14 -5.48
C ARG A 88 -13.30 -4.84 -5.66
N ALA A 89 -13.88 -3.97 -4.83
CA ALA A 89 -15.27 -3.54 -4.93
C ALA A 89 -15.59 -2.64 -6.14
N ALA A 90 -14.62 -1.85 -6.64
CA ALA A 90 -14.82 -1.00 -7.82
C ALA A 90 -14.87 -1.81 -9.13
N MET A 91 -14.27 -3.00 -9.14
CA MET A 91 -14.31 -3.95 -10.26
C MET A 91 -15.73 -4.49 -10.51
N ALA A 92 -16.53 -4.66 -9.45
CA ALA A 92 -17.90 -5.14 -9.57
C ALA A 92 -18.84 -4.09 -10.21
N LYS A 93 -18.54 -2.79 -10.06
CA LYS A 93 -19.39 -1.71 -10.57
C LYS A 93 -19.16 -1.41 -12.05
N SER A 94 -17.98 -1.73 -12.57
CA SER A 94 -17.64 -1.66 -13.99
C SER A 94 -18.15 -2.87 -14.76
N ALA A 95 -18.23 -4.05 -14.12
CA ALA A 95 -18.84 -5.24 -14.70
C ALA A 95 -20.38 -5.18 -14.81
N SER A 96 -21.05 -4.30 -14.04
CA SER A 96 -22.53 -4.16 -14.10
C SER A 96 -23.05 -3.17 -15.15
N ALA A 97 -22.18 -2.44 -15.86
CA ALA A 97 -22.60 -1.48 -16.88
C ALA A 97 -22.48 -2.01 -18.32
N ASP A 98 -21.95 -3.21 -18.51
CA ASP A 98 -21.74 -3.87 -19.80
C ASP A 98 -22.66 -5.09 -20.01
N LEU A 99 -23.57 -5.36 -19.07
CA LEU A 99 -24.42 -6.57 -19.05
C LEU A 99 -25.89 -6.33 -19.43
N GLU A 100 -26.22 -5.20 -20.06
CA GLU A 100 -27.59 -4.92 -20.58
C GLU A 100 -27.71 -5.06 -22.11
N GLU A 101 -26.89 -5.89 -22.76
CA GLU A 101 -27.22 -6.38 -24.10
C GLU A 101 -26.69 -7.81 -24.29
N GLY A 102 -27.58 -8.81 -24.14
CA GLY A 102 -27.25 -10.21 -24.41
C GLY A 102 -28.03 -11.21 -23.56
N GLU A 103 -29.34 -11.31 -23.82
CA GLU A 103 -30.15 -12.49 -23.53
C GLU A 103 -29.58 -13.70 -24.30
N GLU A 104 -29.31 -14.81 -23.61
CA GLU A 104 -29.91 -16.14 -23.78
C GLU A 104 -29.01 -17.20 -23.11
N GLY A 105 -29.64 -18.11 -22.36
CA GLY A 105 -28.95 -19.04 -21.47
C GLY A 105 -28.37 -20.27 -22.14
N GLU A 106 -27.66 -21.08 -21.34
CA GLU A 106 -27.79 -22.54 -21.40
C GLU A 106 -27.43 -23.14 -20.04
N GLU A 107 -28.29 -24.05 -19.58
CA GLU A 107 -28.15 -24.89 -18.40
C GLU A 107 -27.07 -25.96 -18.56
N GLY A 108 -26.63 -26.48 -17.42
CA GLY A 108 -26.10 -27.85 -17.28
C GLY A 108 -24.57 -27.94 -17.40
N THR A 109 -23.87 -28.78 -16.65
CA THR A 109 -24.29 -29.81 -15.72
C THR A 109 -23.12 -30.14 -14.80
N GLU A 110 -23.49 -30.40 -13.55
CA GLU A 110 -22.87 -31.24 -12.53
C GLU A 110 -21.84 -32.27 -13.02
N ASN A 111 -20.78 -32.51 -12.24
CA ASN A 111 -20.05 -33.76 -12.02
C ASN A 111 -18.74 -33.40 -11.30
N THR A 112 -18.17 -34.13 -10.36
CA THR A 112 -18.58 -35.21 -9.47
C THR A 112 -17.41 -35.32 -8.48
N GLU A 113 -17.78 -35.53 -7.22
CA GLU A 113 -17.08 -36.22 -6.13
C GLU A 113 -15.71 -36.87 -6.43
N GLY A 114 -14.75 -36.60 -5.54
CA GLY A 114 -13.44 -37.24 -5.50
C GLY A 114 -12.96 -37.34 -4.05
N GLU A 115 -13.53 -38.30 -3.35
CA GLU A 115 -13.26 -38.74 -1.98
C GLU A 115 -11.78 -39.06 -1.74
N GLY A 116 -11.31 -38.79 -0.52
CA GLY A 116 -9.93 -39.06 -0.10
C GLY A 116 -9.79 -39.01 1.42
N ALA A 117 -10.52 -39.88 2.12
CA ALA A 117 -10.32 -40.19 3.52
C ALA A 117 -9.50 -41.48 3.67
N ALA A 118 -8.31 -41.39 4.28
CA ALA A 118 -7.60 -42.44 5.00
C ALA A 118 -6.36 -41.75 5.59
N GLY A 119 -6.30 -41.39 6.86
CA GLY A 119 -6.16 -42.26 8.03
C GLY A 119 -5.11 -41.56 8.89
N GLY A 120 -5.43 -41.16 10.12
CA GLY A 120 -4.92 -41.83 11.33
C GLY A 120 -3.49 -41.36 11.63
N ASP A 121 -3.08 -41.01 12.84
CA ASP A 121 -3.58 -41.24 14.17
C ASP A 121 -2.54 -40.58 15.09
N GLN A 122 -3.01 -39.98 16.18
CA GLN A 122 -2.35 -39.80 17.49
C GLN A 122 -0.85 -39.44 17.54
N ALA A 123 -0.47 -38.35 18.20
CA ALA A 123 0.03 -38.33 19.58
C ALA A 123 1.09 -37.20 19.60
N GLU A 124 1.39 -36.44 20.64
CA GLU A 124 1.13 -36.57 22.07
C GLU A 124 1.45 -35.21 22.70
N ALA A 125 0.88 -35.01 23.88
CA ALA A 125 1.02 -33.85 24.74
C ALA A 125 2.49 -33.58 25.15
N ALA A 126 2.87 -32.29 25.17
CA ALA A 126 4.03 -31.82 25.92
C ALA A 126 3.51 -31.14 27.22
N PRO A 127 3.67 -31.77 28.39
CA PRO A 127 3.47 -31.10 29.67
C PRO A 127 4.69 -30.26 30.06
N GLN A 128 4.49 -29.52 31.14
CA GLN A 128 5.15 -28.31 31.56
C GLN A 128 6.30 -28.63 32.54
N GLU A 129 7.23 -27.68 32.66
CA GLU A 129 8.03 -27.33 33.86
C GLU A 129 9.11 -28.28 34.41
N GLY A 130 10.30 -27.69 34.61
CA GLY A 130 11.00 -27.75 35.91
C GLY A 130 12.27 -28.58 36.02
N GLY A 131 13.36 -27.95 36.47
CA GLY A 131 14.41 -28.62 37.26
C GLY A 131 15.86 -28.45 36.76
N GLU A 132 16.63 -27.64 37.50
CA GLU A 132 18.03 -27.86 37.98
C GLU A 132 18.73 -29.18 37.55
N GLU A 133 20.02 -29.22 37.20
CA GLU A 133 21.25 -28.66 37.80
C GLU A 133 22.31 -28.32 36.73
#